data_AF-A0A6B7DY88-F1
#
_entry.id   AF-A0A6B7DY88-F1
#
_cell.length_a   1.000
_cell.length_b   1.000
_cell.length_c   1.000
_cell.angle_alpha   90.00
_cell.angle_beta   90.00
_cell.angle_gamma   90.00
#
_symmetry.space_group_name_H-M   'P 1'
#
loop_
_entity.id
_entity.type
_entity.pdbx_description
1 polymer ?
#
loop_
_entity_poly.entity_id
_entity_poly.type
_entity_poly.pdbx_seq_one_letter_code
_entity_poly.pdbx_strand_id
1 'polypeptide(L)'
;NRINGKQEVMIGYSDSGKDAGRLSAAWQLYKAQEDLIKVAKKFGVKLTMFHGRGGTVGRGGGPTHLAILSQPPDTIQGSLRVTVQGEVMN
;
A
#
# COMPACT_ATOMS: atom_id res chain seq x y z
N ASN A 1 -24.90 -2.51 7.93
CA ASN A 1 -23.53 -2.01 7.65
C ASN A 1 -22.50 -2.86 8.40
N ARG A 2 -21.89 -3.87 7.76
CA ARG A 2 -21.00 -4.84 8.46
C ARG A 2 -19.60 -4.29 8.78
N ILE A 3 -19.13 -3.31 8.00
CA ILE A 3 -17.77 -2.75 8.09
C ILE A 3 -17.71 -1.34 8.68
N ASN A 4 -18.85 -0.78 9.09
CA ASN A 4 -18.97 0.57 9.66
C ASN A 4 -18.22 1.66 8.86
N GLY A 5 -18.29 1.61 7.52
CA GLY A 5 -17.66 2.58 6.63
C GLY A 5 -16.12 2.55 6.60
N LYS A 6 -15.47 1.51 7.12
CA LYS A 6 -14.00 1.36 7.13
C LYS A 6 -13.59 0.04 6.51
N GLN A 7 -12.60 0.05 5.62
CA GLN A 7 -12.05 -1.15 5.01
C GLN A 7 -10.53 -1.09 5.00
N GLU A 8 -9.89 -2.22 5.25
CA GLU A 8 -8.45 -2.38 5.06
C GLU A 8 -8.16 -3.35 3.92
N VAL A 9 -7.15 -3.04 3.11
CA VAL A 9 -6.65 -3.92 2.05
C VAL A 9 -5.14 -4.03 2.17
N MET A 10 -4.62 -5.25 2.22
CA MET A 10 -3.18 -5.52 2.27
C MET A 10 -2.58 -5.62 0.87
N ILE A 11 -1.41 -5.02 0.68
CA ILE A 11 -0.65 -5.00 -0.58
C ILE A 11 0.65 -5.79 -0.42
N GLY A 12 0.77 -6.91 -1.14
CA GLY A 12 1.94 -7.80 -1.10
C GLY A 12 2.94 -7.56 -2.23
N TYR A 13 3.98 -6.76 -1.99
CA TYR A 13 5.01 -6.45 -3.01
C TYR A 13 5.88 -7.66 -3.36
N SER A 14 6.38 -8.37 -2.34
CA SER A 14 7.29 -9.50 -2.57
C SER A 14 6.61 -10.65 -3.31
N ASP A 15 5.36 -10.95 -2.99
CA ASP A 15 4.64 -12.07 -3.61
C ASP A 15 4.26 -11.73 -5.05
N SER A 16 3.77 -10.51 -5.30
CA SER A 16 3.54 -10.02 -6.67
C SER A 16 4.83 -10.00 -7.50
N GLY A 17 5.96 -9.64 -6.88
CA GLY A 17 7.27 -9.62 -7.54
C GLY A 17 7.85 -11.00 -7.87
N LYS A 18 7.51 -12.04 -7.09
CA LYS A 18 7.88 -13.43 -7.40
C LYS A 18 7.13 -13.97 -8.62
N ASP A 19 5.89 -13.53 -8.81
CA ASP A 19 5.01 -14.00 -9.88
C ASP A 19 5.31 -13.32 -11.23
N ALA A 20 5.32 -11.98 -11.26
CA ALA A 20 5.36 -11.22 -12.52
C ALA A 20 6.63 -10.38 -12.73
N GLY A 21 7.61 -10.48 -11.83
CA GLY A 21 8.78 -9.60 -11.79
C GLY A 21 8.48 -8.23 -11.18
N ARG A 22 9.53 -7.56 -10.66
CA ARG A 22 9.38 -6.36 -9.82
C ARG A 22 8.72 -5.17 -10.52
N LEU A 23 9.05 -4.91 -11.78
CA LEU A 23 8.50 -3.76 -12.51
C LEU A 23 7.00 -3.91 -12.77
N SER A 24 6.60 -5.05 -13.32
CA SER A 24 5.19 -5.38 -13.59
C SER A 24 4.37 -5.36 -12.30
N ALA A 25 4.90 -5.95 -11.23
CA ALA A 25 4.27 -5.92 -9.92
C ALA A 25 4.09 -4.49 -9.40
N ALA A 26 5.14 -3.65 -9.43
CA ALA A 26 5.05 -2.27 -8.96
C ALA A 26 4.02 -1.45 -9.74
N TRP A 27 3.99 -1.59 -11.08
CA TRP A 27 3.04 -0.87 -11.92
C TRP A 27 1.59 -1.32 -11.69
N GLN A 28 1.35 -2.63 -11.58
CA GLN A 28 0.00 -3.14 -11.31
C GLN A 28 -0.48 -2.76 -9.92
N LEU A 29 0.39 -2.81 -8.91
CA LEU A 29 0.06 -2.35 -7.57
C LEU A 29 -0.24 -0.84 -7.51
N TYR A 30 0.41 -0.03 -8.34
CA TYR A 30 0.06 1.40 -8.46
C TYR A 30 -1.37 1.58 -8.98
N LYS A 31 -1.70 0.96 -10.11
CA LYS A 31 -3.05 1.07 -10.70
C LYS A 31 -4.14 0.49 -9.80
N ALA A 32 -3.87 -0.66 -9.16
CA ALA A 32 -4.81 -1.27 -8.23
C ALA A 32 -5.15 -0.33 -7.06
N GLN A 33 -4.17 0.40 -6.55
CA GLN A 33 -4.39 1.39 -5.51
C GLN A 33 -5.27 2.56 -5.97
N GLU A 34 -5.03 3.09 -7.18
CA GLU A 34 -5.89 4.13 -7.76
C GLU A 34 -7.35 3.68 -7.89
N ASP A 35 -7.56 2.46 -8.39
CA ASP A 35 -8.90 1.93 -8.60
C ASP A 35 -9.63 1.61 -7.29
N LEU A 36 -8.91 1.09 -6.29
CA LEU A 36 -9.45 0.87 -4.95
C LEU A 36 -9.89 2.19 -4.29
N ILE A 37 -9.13 3.28 -4.45
CA ILE A 37 -9.52 4.60 -3.94
C ILE A 37 -10.80 5.09 -4.62
N LYS A 38 -10.88 4.98 -5.95
CA LYS A 38 -12.07 5.41 -6.71
C LYS A 38 -13.31 4.67 -6.20
N VAL A 39 -13.20 3.37 -6.00
CA VAL A 39 -14.30 2.54 -5.45
C VAL A 39 -14.63 2.95 -4.03
N ALA A 40 -13.63 3.10 -3.15
CA ALA A 40 -13.85 3.51 -1.76
C ALA A 40 -14.57 4.86 -1.66
N LYS A 41 -14.13 5.86 -2.46
CA LYS A 41 -14.79 7.17 -2.57
C LYS A 41 -16.24 7.05 -3.04
N LYS A 42 -16.49 6.24 -4.09
CA LYS A 42 -17.84 6.02 -4.64
C LYS A 42 -18.82 5.51 -3.57
N PHE A 43 -18.35 4.69 -2.63
CA PHE A 43 -19.18 4.10 -1.58
C PHE A 43 -19.07 4.80 -0.22
N GLY A 44 -18.34 5.91 -0.11
CA GLY A 44 -18.11 6.60 1.16
C GLY A 44 -17.38 5.76 2.21
N VAL A 45 -16.51 4.84 1.77
CA VAL A 45 -15.72 3.97 2.64
C VAL A 45 -14.36 4.60 2.88
N LYS A 46 -13.94 4.71 4.14
CA LYS A 46 -12.57 5.03 4.51
C LYS A 46 -11.70 3.79 4.28
N LEU A 47 -10.85 3.86 3.25
CA LEU A 47 -9.93 2.79 2.90
C LEU A 47 -8.56 3.03 3.56
N THR A 48 -8.01 1.99 4.18
CA THR A 48 -6.62 1.95 4.66
C THR A 48 -5.83 0.93 3.84
N MET A 49 -4.72 1.36 3.26
CA MET A 49 -3.77 0.47 2.60
C MET A 49 -2.77 -0.06 3.63
N PHE A 50 -2.65 -1.39 3.73
CA PHE A 50 -1.63 -2.05 4.55
C PHE A 50 -0.50 -2.57 3.66
N HIS A 51 0.63 -1.88 3.68
CA HIS A 51 1.81 -2.21 2.89
C HIS A 51 2.58 -3.39 3.51
N GLY A 52 2.56 -4.52 2.82
CA GLY A 52 3.28 -5.74 3.19
C GLY A 52 4.79 -5.66 2.95
N ARG A 53 5.47 -6.77 3.24
CA ARG A 53 6.93 -6.90 3.14
C ARG A 53 7.46 -6.75 1.71
N GLY A 54 8.68 -6.21 1.59
CA GLY A 54 9.45 -6.22 0.33
C GLY A 54 9.15 -5.07 -0.64
N GLY A 55 8.27 -4.14 -0.27
CA GLY A 55 8.11 -2.85 -0.95
C GLY A 55 9.18 -1.85 -0.53
N THR A 56 9.36 -0.78 -1.31
CA THR A 56 10.23 0.36 -0.96
C THR A 56 9.85 1.00 0.39
N VAL A 57 8.58 0.91 0.77
CA VAL A 57 8.01 1.41 2.04
C VAL A 57 8.51 0.64 3.27
N GLY A 58 8.96 -0.61 3.12
CA GLY A 58 9.39 -1.46 4.25
C GLY A 58 10.86 -1.34 4.65
N ARG A 59 11.66 -0.50 3.96
CA ARG A 59 13.13 -0.47 4.09
C ARG A 59 13.69 0.45 5.19
N GLY A 60 12.86 1.18 5.91
CA GLY A 60 13.30 2.13 6.94
C GLY A 60 14.03 3.35 6.36
N GLY A 61 14.18 4.41 7.15
CA GLY A 61 14.94 5.62 6.79
C GLY A 61 14.39 6.47 5.62
N GLY A 62 15.24 7.32 5.04
CA GLY A 62 14.92 8.26 3.94
C GLY A 62 14.21 7.67 2.70
N PRO A 63 14.51 6.43 2.26
CA PRO A 63 13.78 5.76 1.17
C PRO A 63 12.30 5.50 1.49
N THR A 64 11.95 5.34 2.76
CA THR A 64 10.56 5.11 3.19
C THR A 64 9.73 6.38 3.05
N HIS A 65 10.30 7.55 3.35
CA HIS A 65 9.63 8.83 3.20
C HIS A 65 9.26 9.12 1.73
N LEU A 66 10.20 8.91 0.81
CA LEU A 66 9.94 9.04 -0.63
C LEU A 66 8.95 7.97 -1.13
N ALA A 67 9.01 6.75 -0.61
CA ALA A 67 8.07 5.69 -0.97
C ALA A 67 6.62 6.02 -0.55
N ILE A 68 6.44 6.67 0.59
CA ILE A 68 5.15 7.20 1.06
C ILE A 68 4.67 8.33 0.14
N LEU A 69 5.54 9.28 -0.19
CA LEU A 69 5.21 10.39 -1.11
C LEU A 69 4.88 9.92 -2.54
N SER A 70 5.46 8.80 -2.97
CA SER A 70 5.23 8.22 -4.30
C SER A 70 3.93 7.43 -4.43
N GLN A 71 3.17 7.24 -3.35
CA GLN A 71 1.88 6.56 -3.43
C GLN A 71 0.89 7.40 -4.24
N PRO A 72 -0.08 6.78 -4.93
CA PRO A 72 -1.12 7.52 -5.64
C PRO A 72 -1.85 8.52 -4.72
N PRO A 73 -2.32 9.65 -5.26
CA PRO A 73 -3.08 10.63 -4.49
C PRO A 73 -4.23 9.97 -3.73
N ASP A 74 -4.49 10.41 -2.50
CA ASP A 74 -5.56 9.90 -1.63
C ASP A 74 -5.43 8.43 -1.14
N THR A 75 -4.31 7.76 -1.37
CA THR A 75 -4.03 6.43 -0.75
C THR A 75 -3.84 6.49 0.75
N ILE A 76 -3.26 7.59 1.25
CA ILE A 76 -2.88 7.70 2.66
C ILE A 76 -4.08 8.15 3.50
N GLN A 77 -4.93 9.09 3.07
CA GLN A 77 -6.15 9.56 3.77
C GLN A 77 -6.08 9.54 5.33
N GLY A 78 -4.93 9.95 5.90
CA GLY A 78 -4.67 9.97 7.34
C GLY A 78 -4.48 8.60 8.02
N SER A 79 -4.26 7.50 7.29
CA SER A 79 -4.01 6.15 7.80
C SER A 79 -3.01 5.40 6.91
N LEU A 80 -1.80 5.21 7.42
CA LEU A 80 -0.75 4.41 6.80
C LEU A 80 -0.44 3.21 7.70
N ARG A 81 -0.49 2.00 7.17
CA ARG A 81 0.00 0.78 7.85
C ARG A 81 1.10 0.14 7.02
N VAL A 82 2.22 -0.19 7.64
CA VAL A 82 3.40 -0.74 6.97
C VAL A 82 3.95 -1.89 7.80
N THR A 83 4.40 -2.93 7.12
CA THR A 83 5.20 -4.00 7.74
C THR A 83 6.64 -3.54 7.91
N VAL A 84 7.11 -3.41 9.15
CA VAL A 84 8.53 -3.19 9.43
C VAL A 84 9.23 -4.56 9.44
N GLN A 85 10.26 -4.72 8.61
CA GLN A 85 11.05 -5.96 8.59
C GLN A 85 11.98 -6.01 9.81
N GLY A 86 12.06 -7.16 10.48
CA GLY A 86 12.91 -7.33 11.65
C GLY A 86 14.40 -7.06 11.38
N GLU A 87 14.85 -7.26 10.14
CA GLU A 87 16.21 -6.95 9.69
C GLU A 87 16.52 -5.44 9.52
N VAL A 88 15.48 -4.59 9.58
CA VAL A 88 15.58 -3.13 9.42
C VAL A 88 15.60 -2.42 10.79
N MET A 89 15.32 -3.12 11.90
CA MET A 89 15.32 -2.55 13.26
C MET A 89 16.71 -2.53 13.95
N ASN A 90 17.79 -2.78 13.21
CA ASN A 90 19.15 -2.75 13.76
C ASN A 90 19.67 -1.34 14.02
#